data_AF-A0A4Z2EZR8-F1
#
_entry.id   AF-A0A4Z2EZR8-F1
#
_cell.length_a   1.000
_cell.length_b   1.000
_cell.length_c   1.000
_cell.angle_alpha   90.00
_cell.angle_beta   90.00
_cell.angle_gamma   90.00
#
_symmetry.space_group_name_H-M   'P 1'
#
loop_
_entity.id
_entity.type
_entity.pdbx_description
1 polymer ?
#
loop_
_entity_poly.entity_id
_entity_poly.type
_entity_poly.pdbx_seq_one_letter_code
_entity_poly.pdbx_strand_id
1 'polypeptide(L)' 'MSVCVCGSEGKWTVTAKFDHRQQNSFTCEFQVKTYVLPAFNVTLTPKKSFLSLEDGQLEVEVEAR' A
#
# COMPACT_ATOMS: atom_id res chain seq x y z
N MET A 1 29.20 1.32 -14.89
CA MET A 1 28.93 0.90 -13.51
C MET A 1 27.54 0.29 -13.52
N SER A 2 27.43 -1.03 -13.67
CA SER A 2 26.13 -1.70 -13.75
C SER A 2 25.78 -2.26 -12.38
N VAL A 3 24.75 -1.69 -11.77
CA VAL A 3 24.07 -2.31 -10.63
C VAL A 3 22.99 -3.22 -11.22
N CYS A 4 23.19 -4.53 -11.11
CA CYS A 4 22.14 -5.52 -11.33
C CYS A 4 21.42 -5.70 -9.99
N VAL A 5 20.23 -5.11 -9.84
CA VAL A 5 19.36 -5.41 -8.70
C VAL A 5 18.54 -6.65 -9.06
N CYS A 6 19.04 -7.83 -8.69
CA CYS A 6 18.21 -9.04 -8.67
C CYS A 6 17.55 -9.13 -7.28
N GLY A 7 16.58 -8.24 -7.02
CA GLY A 7 15.78 -8.27 -5.80
C GLY A 7 14.35 -8.61 -6.18
N SER A 8 13.77 -9.65 -5.59
CA SER A 8 12.36 -10.00 -5.83
C SER A 8 11.45 -8.93 -5.21
N GLU A 9 11.17 -7.88 -5.98
CA GLU A 9 10.11 -6.92 -5.71
C GLU A 9 8.79 -7.68 -5.50
N GLY A 10 7.99 -7.22 -4.55
CA GLY A 10 6.76 -7.92 -4.19
C GLY A 10 6.28 -7.63 -2.79
N LYS A 11 5.17 -8.25 -2.42
CA LYS A 11 4.63 -8.21 -1.06
C LYS A 11 5.32 -9.30 -0.24
N TRP A 12 5.94 -8.91 0.86
CA TRP A 12 6.66 -9.80 1.76
C TRP A 12 5.92 -9.85 3.11
N THR A 13 5.98 -11.01 3.77
CA THR A 13 5.30 -11.23 5.06
C THR A 13 6.31 -11.72 6.10
N VAL A 14 6.39 -11.02 7.23
CA VAL A 14 7.11 -11.48 8.42
C VAL A 14 6.13 -12.22 9.31
N THR A 15 6.47 -13.43 9.75
CA THR A 15 5.67 -14.22 10.70
C THR A 15 6.47 -14.49 11.96
N ALA A 16 6.00 -14.04 13.12
CA ALA A 16 6.56 -14.35 14.43
C ALA A 16 5.66 -15.36 15.16
N LYS A 17 6.27 -16.33 15.84
CA LYS A 17 5.58 -17.35 16.64
C LYS A 17 6.32 -17.54 17.96
N PHE A 18 5.58 -17.79 19.03
CA PHE A 18 6.17 -18.22 20.30
C PHE A 18 6.46 -19.72 20.25
N ASP A 19 7.66 -20.14 20.67
CA ASP A 19 8.08 -21.56 20.62
C ASP A 19 7.12 -22.50 21.36
N HIS A 20 6.60 -22.05 22.51
CA HIS A 20 5.70 -22.83 23.35
C HIS A 20 4.23 -22.78 22.90
N ARG A 21 3.86 -21.87 21.99
CA ARG A 21 2.49 -21.73 21.46
C ARG A 21 2.51 -21.33 19.99
N GLN A 22 2.90 -22.29 19.16
CA GLN A 22 3.00 -22.12 17.71
C GLN A 22 1.67 -21.79 17.00
N GLN A 23 0.53 -21.97 17.67
CA GLN A 23 -0.80 -21.55 17.18
C GLN A 23 -1.01 -20.03 17.21
N ASN A 24 -0.27 -19.29 18.04
CA ASN A 24 -0.32 -17.82 18.05
C ASN A 24 0.77 -17.27 17.12
N SER A 25 0.43 -17.11 15.85
CA SER A 25 1.27 -16.43 14.87
C SER A 25 0.87 -14.97 14.69
N PHE A 26 1.85 -14.09 14.70
CA PHE A 26 1.69 -12.67 14.38
C PHE A 26 2.32 -12.42 13.02
N THR A 27 1.55 -11.85 12.10
CA THR A 27 2.01 -11.56 10.74
C THR A 27 2.03 -10.07 10.48
N CYS A 28 3.04 -9.61 9.75
CA CYS A 28 3.13 -8.24 9.26
C CYS A 28 3.54 -8.27 7.79
N GLU A 29 2.89 -7.47 6.95
CA GLU A 29 3.14 -7.42 5.51
C GLU A 29 3.76 -6.08 5.12
N PHE A 30 4.74 -6.12 4.21
CA PHE A 30 5.38 -4.92 3.66
C PHE A 30 5.71 -5.11 2.18
N GLN A 31 5.80 -4.01 1.43
CA GLN A 31 6.09 -4.04 0.00
C GLN A 31 7.57 -3.75 -0.23
N VAL A 32 8.27 -4.66 -0.91
CA VAL A 32 9.61 -4.44 -1.46
C VAL A 32 9.45 -3.93 -2.88
N LYS A 33 9.90 -2.72 -3.14
CA LYS A 33 9.95 -2.12 -4.48
C LYS A 33 11.04 -1.08 -4.56
N THR A 34 11.53 -0.82 -5.76
CA THR A 34 12.36 0.34 -6.03
C THR A 34 11.53 1.60 -5.83
N TYR A 35 11.95 2.49 -4.94
CA TYR A 35 11.25 3.74 -4.65
C TYR A 35 12.19 4.93 -4.80
N VAL A 36 11.69 5.95 -5.47
CA VAL A 36 12.32 7.27 -5.56
C VAL A 36 11.41 8.25 -4.84
N LEU A 37 11.99 9.14 -4.03
CA LEU A 37 11.23 10.11 -3.26
C LEU A 37 10.50 11.08 -4.21
N PRO A 38 9.15 11.14 -4.17
CA PRO A 38 8.40 12.11 -4.95
C PRO A 38 8.54 13.50 -4.32
N ALA A 39 8.40 14.53 -5.16
CA ALA A 39 8.53 15.93 -4.73
C ALA A 39 7.31 16.46 -3.97
N PHE A 40 6.14 15.84 -4.13
CA PHE A 40 4.88 16.21 -3.49
C PHE A 40 3.97 15.00 -3.38
N ASN A 41 2.98 15.06 -2.49
CA ASN A 41 1.97 14.03 -2.30
C ASN A 41 0.65 14.48 -2.89
N VAL A 42 -0.06 13.56 -3.56
CA VAL A 42 -1.41 13.80 -4.08
C VAL A 42 -2.42 13.02 -3.25
N THR A 43 -3.45 13.71 -2.77
CA THR A 43 -4.59 13.11 -2.05
C THR A 43 -5.85 13.26 -2.89
N LEU A 44 -6.58 12.17 -3.06
CA LEU A 44 -7.87 12.13 -3.76
C LEU A 44 -8.95 11.85 -2.73
N THR A 45 -9.86 12.81 -2.53
CA THR A 45 -10.92 12.72 -1.52
C THR A 45 -12.27 12.75 -2.22
N PRO A 46 -12.99 11.61 -2.33
CA PRO A 46 -14.31 11.60 -2.92
C PRO A 46 -15.30 12.29 -1.98
N LYS A 47 -16.22 13.12 -2.52
CA LYS A 47 -17.24 13.81 -1.72
C LYS A 47 -18.25 12.85 -1.09
N LYS A 48 -18.48 11.70 -1.73
CA LYS A 48 -19.25 10.58 -1.20
C LYS A 48 -18.38 9.33 -1.20
N SER A 49 -18.45 8.53 -0.14
CA SER A 49 -17.64 7.30 -0.01
C SER A 49 -18.06 6.18 -0.97
N PHE A 50 -19.19 6.34 -1.68
CA PHE A 50 -19.71 5.39 -2.66
C PHE A 50 -20.50 6.14 -3.74
N LEU A 51 -20.73 5.46 -4.88
CA LEU A 51 -21.56 5.94 -5.98
C LEU A 51 -22.75 4.99 -6.14
N SER A 52 -23.97 5.49 -5.97
CA SER A 52 -25.20 4.74 -6.21
C SER A 52 -25.55 4.73 -7.71
N LEU A 53 -26.38 3.78 -8.13
CA LEU A 53 -26.88 3.71 -9.52
C LEU A 53 -27.76 4.92 -9.91
N GLU A 54 -28.31 5.59 -8.90
CA GLU A 54 -29.11 6.81 -9.01
C GLU A 54 -28.27 8.08 -9.00
N ASP A 55 -26.97 8.00 -8.67
CA ASP A 55 -26.06 9.13 -8.77
C ASP A 55 -25.58 9.32 -10.23
N GLY A 56 -25.71 10.53 -10.77
CA GLY A 56 -25.26 10.84 -12.13
C GLY A 56 -23.74 10.98 -12.27
N GLN A 57 -23.02 11.21 -11.18
CA GLN A 57 -21.57 11.42 -11.18
C GLN A 57 -20.94 11.18 -9.80
N LEU A 58 -19.65 10.80 -9.79
CA LEU A 58 -18.80 10.79 -8.60
C LEU A 58 -17.92 12.05 -8.59
N GLU A 59 -18.08 12.89 -7.58
CA GLU A 59 -17.23 14.07 -7.40
C GLU A 59 -16.03 13.74 -6.50
N VAL A 60 -14.83 14.07 -6.96
CA VAL A 60 -13.57 13.84 -6.24
C VAL A 60 -12.79 15.15 -6.15
N GLU A 61 -12.40 15.50 -4.93
CA GLU A 61 -11.49 16.60 -4.65
C GLU A 61 -10.05 16.13 -4.78
N VAL A 62 -9.20 16.96 -5.39
CA VAL A 62 -7.80 16.65 -5.66
C VAL A 62 -6.93 17.68 -4.98
N GLU A 63 -6.07 17.22 -4.07
CA GLU A 63 -5.13 18.07 -3.35
C GLU A 63 -3.69 17.61 -3.62
N ALA A 64 -2.80 18.56 -3.94
CA ALA A 64 -1.37 18.32 -4.11
C ALA A 64 -0.58 19.23 -3.17
N ARG A 65 0.28 18.66 -2.34
CA ARG A 65 1.07 19.36 -1.31
C ARG A 65 2.49 18.84 -1.20
#